data_AF-A0A2P5MV17-F1
#
_entry.id   AF-A0A2P5MV17-F1
#
_cell.length_a   1.000
_cell.length_b   1.000
_cell.length_c   1.000
_cell.angle_alpha   90.00
_cell.angle_beta   90.00
_cell.angle_gamma   90.00
#
_symmetry.space_group_name_H-M   'P 1'
#
loop_
_entity.id
_entity.type
_entity.pdbx_description
1 polymer ?
#
loop_
_entity_poly.entity_id
_entity_poly.type
_entity_poly.pdbx_seq_one_letter_code
_entity_poly.pdbx_strand_id
1 'polypeptide(L)' 'MTAKEKEFLKINDMVEKLGVTRTQFWRMRKAGEVPQPVIRNPQMWLASQIKEFYERRVKKEDVETL' A
#
# COMPACT_ATOMS: atom_id res chain seq x y z
N MET A 1 -12.57 -20.38 10.90
CA MET A 1 -12.11 -20.24 9.50
C MET A 1 -12.37 -18.81 9.06
N THR A 2 -11.42 -17.90 9.26
CA THR A 2 -11.59 -16.50 8.84
C THR A 2 -11.20 -16.40 7.37
N ALA A 3 -12.20 -16.27 6.50
CA ALA A 3 -12.01 -15.85 5.13
C ALA A 3 -11.26 -14.51 5.16
N LYS A 4 -9.92 -14.53 5.04
CA LYS A 4 -9.14 -13.30 4.94
C LYS A 4 -9.50 -12.67 3.62
N GLU A 5 -10.42 -11.72 3.73
CA GLU A 5 -11.05 -10.96 2.69
C GLU A 5 -9.98 -10.46 1.73
N LYS A 6 -10.07 -10.91 0.47
CA LYS A 6 -9.32 -10.31 -0.62
C LYS A 6 -9.98 -8.97 -0.94
N GLU A 7 -9.87 -8.02 -0.01
CA GLU A 7 -10.35 -6.67 -0.23
C GLU A 7 -9.44 -5.99 -1.24
N PHE A 8 -10.01 -5.61 -2.38
CA PHE A 8 -9.32 -4.85 -3.40
C PHE A 8 -9.54 -3.36 -3.15
N LEU A 9 -8.46 -2.67 -2.85
CA LEU A 9 -8.41 -1.21 -2.70
C LEU A 9 -8.18 -0.58 -4.07
N LYS A 10 -8.95 0.46 -4.39
CA LYS A 10 -8.72 1.31 -5.55
C LYS A 10 -7.80 2.46 -5.16
N ILE A 11 -7.42 3.28 -6.15
CA ILE A 11 -6.59 4.47 -5.90
C ILE A 11 -7.22 5.38 -4.83
N ASN A 12 -8.55 5.56 -4.83
CA ASN A 12 -9.22 6.42 -3.85
C ASN A 12 -9.04 5.87 -2.42
N ASP A 13 -9.31 4.59 -2.21
CA ASP A 13 -9.10 3.95 -0.91
C ASP A 13 -7.63 4.02 -0.47
N MET A 14 -6.70 3.88 -1.42
CA MET A 14 -5.27 3.99 -1.15
C MET A 14 -4.88 5.39 -0.67
N VAL A 15 -5.36 6.44 -1.33
CA VAL A 15 -5.02 7.82 -0.95
C VAL A 15 -5.67 8.21 0.37
N GLU A 16 -6.90 7.76 0.63
CA GLU A 16 -7.61 7.97 1.89
C GLU A 16 -6.92 7.25 3.05
N LYS A 17 -6.57 5.97 2.87
CA LYS A 17 -5.93 5.13 3.90
C LYS A 17 -4.53 5.62 4.26
N LEU A 18 -3.83 6.20 3.30
CA LEU A 18 -2.49 6.76 3.49
C LEU A 18 -2.52 8.23 3.89
N GLY A 19 -3.67 8.90 3.83
CA GLY A 19 -3.80 10.33 4.10
C GLY A 19 -2.98 11.20 3.13
N VAL A 20 -2.71 10.71 1.91
CA VAL A 20 -1.91 11.41 0.90
C VAL A 20 -2.78 11.87 -0.26
N THR A 21 -2.29 12.80 -1.06
CA THR A 21 -2.94 13.15 -2.32
C THR A 21 -2.64 12.12 -3.42
N ARG A 22 -3.48 12.04 -4.47
CA ARG A 22 -3.21 11.19 -5.65
C ARG A 22 -1.84 11.46 -6.26
N THR A 23 -1.43 12.72 -6.34
CA THR A 23 -0.11 13.09 -6.89
C THR A 23 1.03 12.55 -6.03
N GLN A 24 0.93 12.67 -4.70
CA GLN A 24 1.91 12.11 -3.77
C GLN A 24 1.95 10.59 -3.88
N PHE A 25 0.79 9.93 -3.91
CA PHE A 25 0.70 8.49 -4.11
C PHE A 25 1.45 8.02 -5.37
N TRP A 26 1.30 8.74 -6.49
CA TRP A 26 2.04 8.43 -7.71
C TRP A 26 3.54 8.66 -7.60
N ARG A 27 3.98 9.69 -6.87
CA ARG A 27 5.41 9.91 -6.56
C ARG A 27 5.96 8.77 -5.72
N MET A 28 5.28 8.41 -4.63
CA MET A 28 5.62 7.28 -3.76
C MET A 28 5.66 5.97 -4.55
N ARG A 29 4.70 5.73 -5.43
CA ARG A 29 4.68 4.57 -6.33
C ARG A 29 5.87 4.55 -7.28
N LYS A 30 6.27 5.70 -7.85
CA LYS A 30 7.50 5.80 -8.66
C LYS A 30 8.77 5.59 -7.85
N ALA A 31 8.80 6.05 -6.60
CA ALA A 31 9.90 5.87 -5.66
C ALA A 31 9.99 4.44 -5.08
N GLY A 32 9.01 3.57 -5.35
CA GLY A 32 8.95 2.23 -4.75
C GLY A 32 8.52 2.23 -3.28
N GLU A 33 7.86 3.30 -2.83
CA GLU A 33 7.25 3.44 -1.50
C GLU A 33 5.81 2.96 -1.45
N VAL A 34 5.21 2.63 -2.60
CA VAL A 34 3.91 1.99 -2.70
C VAL A 34 4.06 0.76 -3.58
N PRO A 35 3.48 -0.39 -3.20
CA PRO A 35 3.62 -1.60 -3.99
C PRO A 35 2.86 -1.50 -5.32
N GLN A 36 3.23 -2.36 -6.26
CA GLN A 36 2.56 -2.43 -7.55
C GLN A 36 1.10 -2.92 -7.38
N PRO A 37 0.17 -2.45 -8.23
CA PRO A 37 -1.18 -2.95 -8.23
C PRO A 37 -1.20 -4.42 -8.67
N VAL A 38 -2.05 -5.21 -8.03
CA VAL A 38 -2.26 -6.62 -8.33
C VAL A 38 -3.00 -6.77 -9.66
N ILE A 39 -3.94 -5.88 -9.93
CA ILE A 39 -4.63 -5.77 -11.22
C ILE A 39 -4.18 -4.46 -11.85
N ARG A 40 -3.62 -4.50 -13.07
CA ARG A 40 -3.07 -3.31 -13.73
C ARG A 40 -4.12 -2.44 -14.42
N ASN A 41 -5.23 -3.03 -14.86
CA ASN A 41 -6.35 -2.34 -15.49
C ASN A 41 -7.67 -3.11 -15.26
N PRO A 42 -8.61 -2.61 -14.43
CA PRO A 42 -8.48 -1.41 -13.59
C PRO A 42 -7.41 -1.58 -12.53
N GLN A 43 -6.79 -0.48 -12.10
CA GLN A 43 -5.74 -0.50 -11.09
C GLN A 43 -6.29 -0.83 -9.70
N MET A 44 -5.94 -1.99 -9.16
CA MET A 44 -6.38 -2.45 -7.85
C MET A 44 -5.25 -3.07 -7.04
N TRP A 45 -5.26 -2.83 -5.74
CA TRP A 45 -4.31 -3.35 -4.78
C TRP A 45 -5.01 -4.27 -3.79
N LEU A 46 -4.37 -5.35 -3.38
CA LEU A 46 -4.89 -6.16 -2.28
C LEU A 46 -4.60 -5.47 -0.95
N ALA A 47 -5.61 -5.29 -0.10
CA ALA A 47 -5.46 -4.72 1.23
C ALA A 47 -4.40 -5.45 2.05
N SER A 48 -4.32 -6.78 1.93
CA SER A 48 -3.29 -7.60 2.58
C SER A 48 -1.88 -7.24 2.10
N GLN A 49 -1.68 -7.05 0.80
CA GLN A 49 -0.38 -6.66 0.23
C GLN A 49 0.05 -5.29 0.73
N ILE A 50 -0.89 -4.34 0.80
CA ILE A 50 -0.62 -2.99 1.32
C ILE A 50 -0.22 -3.08 2.79
N LYS A 51 -0.99 -3.80 3.60
CA LYS A 51 -0.70 -3.99 5.02
C LYS A 51 0.69 -4.58 5.22
N GLU A 52 1.01 -5.67 4.54
CA GLU A 52 2.34 -6.30 4.65
C GLU A 52 3.47 -5.38 4.19
N PHE A 53 3.25 -4.57 3.15
CA PHE A 53 4.25 -3.64 2.65
C PHE A 53 4.60 -2.57 3.68
N TYR A 54 3.59 -1.98 4.32
CA TYR A 54 3.80 -0.96 5.35
C TYR A 54 4.32 -1.58 6.65
N GLU A 55 3.86 -2.76 7.06
CA GLU A 55 4.42 -3.48 8.22
C GLU A 55 5.92 -3.77 8.03
N ARG A 56 6.37 -4.09 6.81
CA ARG A 56 7.81 -4.25 6.51
C ARG A 56 8.59 -2.94 6.55
N ARG A 57 7.96 -1.81 6.21
CA ARG A 57 8.59 -0.48 6.26
C ARG A 57 8.76 0.02 7.69
N VAL A 58 7.72 -0.09 8.51
CA VAL A 58 7.78 0.26 9.95
C VAL A 58 8.89 -0.54 10.65
N LYS A 59 9.01 -1.84 10.34
CA LYS A 59 10.10 -2.67 10.88
C LYS A 59 11.50 -2.28 10.42
N LYS A 60 11.65 -1.52 9.33
CA LYS A 60 12.96 -1.00 8.89
C LYS A 60 13.32 0.29 9.63
N GLU A 61 12.36 1.15 9.90
CA GLU A 61 12.60 2.39 10.66
C GLU A 61 12.93 2.12 12.14
N ASP A 62 12.40 1.04 12.72
CA ASP A 62 12.72 0.64 14.10
C ASP A 62 14.15 0.08 14.27
N VAL A 63 14.82 -0.30 13.17
CA VAL A 63 16.18 -0.88 13.20
C VAL A 63 17.27 0.18 13.04
N GLU A 64 16.95 1.39 12.60
CA GLU A 64 17.92 2.49 12.45
C GLU A 64 18.02 3.40 13.70
N THR A 65 17.37 3.04 14.82
CA THR A 65 17.46 3.79 16.09
C THR A 65 18.02 2.96 17.25
N LEU A 66 19.17 2.31 17.05
CA LEU A 66 19.99 1.72 18.13
C LEU A 66 21.47 2.02 17.93
#